data_AF-L9L868-F1
#
_entry.id   AF-L9L868-F1
#
_cell.length_a   1.000
_cell.length_b   1.000
_cell.length_c   1.000
_cell.angle_alpha   90.00
_cell.angle_beta   90.00
_cell.angle_gamma   90.00
#
_symmetry.space_group_name_H-M   'P 1'
#
loop_
_entity.id
_entity.type
_entity.pdbx_description
1 polymer ?
#
loop_
_entity_poly.entity_id
_entity_poly.type
_entity_poly.pdbx_seq_one_letter_code
_entity_poly.pdbx_strand_id
1 'polypeptide(L)'
;MLTSKSTKLTKETKEFEIQKENKTKKKVPDAVEATKKKVPAVPETLKKKQRNFVKLKTKRLRKKFGQKVLRKAKRKFIYEQAKHYHKEYRQIYRTKIRMARMARKSWQLIEAEPAEPKLVFVIRIRGINRVSPKVRKVLQLLRLRQIFNGTFVKIKKASINMLRLVEPNIARGYLNLKSVNELIYKRGYGKVNKKQIALTENF
;
A
#
# COMPACT_ATOMS: atom_id res chain seq x y z
N MET A 1 -21.24 -9.20 -30.91
CA MET A 1 -21.92 -8.02 -30.32
C MET A 1 -21.00 -6.79 -30.12
N LEU A 2 -19.95 -6.60 -30.93
CA LEU A 2 -19.00 -5.46 -30.75
C LEU A 2 -18.99 -4.46 -31.92
N THR A 3 -19.67 -4.76 -33.04
CA THR A 3 -19.71 -3.91 -34.24
C THR A 3 -20.79 -2.81 -34.17
N SER A 4 -21.86 -3.01 -33.39
CA SER A 4 -22.99 -2.08 -33.31
C SER A 4 -22.82 -0.91 -32.32
N LYS A 5 -21.87 -1.00 -31.37
CA LYS A 5 -21.55 0.09 -30.43
C LYS A 5 -20.60 1.13 -31.03
N SER A 6 -19.68 0.70 -31.88
CA SER A 6 -18.75 1.58 -32.61
C SER A 6 -19.49 2.51 -33.58
N THR A 7 -20.43 1.95 -34.35
CA THR A 7 -21.19 2.68 -35.37
C THR A 7 -22.20 3.67 -34.79
N LYS A 8 -22.73 3.42 -33.59
CA LYS A 8 -23.61 4.36 -32.86
C LYS A 8 -22.84 5.58 -32.35
N LEU A 9 -21.66 5.38 -31.75
CA LEU A 9 -20.79 6.47 -31.31
C LEU A 9 -20.37 7.40 -32.45
N THR A 10 -20.14 6.87 -33.65
CA THR A 10 -19.79 7.68 -34.84
C THR A 10 -20.96 8.44 -35.47
N LYS A 11 -22.20 7.97 -35.27
CA LYS A 11 -23.41 8.67 -35.73
C LYS A 11 -23.79 9.81 -34.79
N GLU A 12 -23.71 9.56 -33.48
CA GLU A 12 -23.95 10.58 -32.45
C GLU A 12 -22.95 11.75 -32.53
N THR A 13 -21.68 11.50 -32.89
CA THR A 13 -20.68 12.56 -33.10
C THR A 13 -20.96 13.40 -34.36
N LYS A 14 -21.44 12.79 -35.44
CA LYS A 14 -21.79 13.49 -36.69
C LYS A 14 -23.06 14.33 -36.53
N GLU A 15 -24.06 13.83 -35.81
CA GLU A 15 -25.28 14.59 -35.50
C GLU A 15 -24.99 15.80 -34.59
N PHE A 16 -24.02 15.69 -33.66
CA PHE A 16 -23.57 16.81 -32.83
C PHE A 16 -22.78 17.87 -33.61
N GLU A 17 -22.03 17.48 -34.65
CA GLU A 17 -21.31 18.40 -35.55
C GLU A 17 -22.28 19.14 -36.48
N ILE A 18 -23.29 18.45 -37.03
CA ILE A 18 -24.32 19.06 -37.89
C ILE A 18 -25.20 20.05 -37.09
N GLN A 19 -25.48 19.79 -35.81
CA GLN A 19 -26.19 20.73 -34.94
C GLN A 19 -25.35 21.96 -34.55
N LYS A 20 -24.01 21.84 -34.53
CA LYS A 20 -23.12 23.00 -34.36
C LYS A 20 -23.09 23.87 -35.61
N GLU A 21 -23.08 23.26 -36.79
CA GLU A 21 -23.00 23.96 -38.07
C GLU A 21 -24.31 24.69 -38.44
N ASN A 22 -25.47 24.11 -38.10
CA ASN A 22 -26.78 24.72 -38.33
C ASN A 22 -27.13 25.82 -37.31
N LYS A 23 -26.54 25.82 -36.12
CA LYS A 23 -26.65 26.95 -35.17
C LYS A 23 -25.85 28.19 -35.61
N THR A 24 -24.89 28.03 -36.51
CA THR A 24 -24.07 29.12 -37.04
C THR A 24 -24.64 29.82 -38.29
N LYS A 25 -25.81 29.40 -38.82
CA LYS A 25 -26.43 29.99 -40.02
C LYS A 25 -27.87 30.49 -39.84
N LYS A 26 -28.22 31.09 -38.69
CA LYS A 26 -29.39 31.98 -38.60
C LYS A 26 -28.94 33.44 -38.69
N LYS A 27 -29.15 34.00 -39.89
CA LYS A 27 -29.00 35.40 -40.26
C LYS A 27 -30.02 36.23 -39.46
N VAL A 28 -29.55 37.17 -38.64
CA VAL A 28 -30.35 38.22 -37.99
C VAL A 28 -29.93 39.54 -38.64
N PRO A 29 -30.88 40.41 -39.04
CA PRO A 29 -30.62 41.56 -39.90
C PRO A 29 -29.81 42.68 -39.23
N ASP A 30 -29.08 43.40 -40.08
CA ASP A 30 -28.34 44.62 -39.80
C ASP A 30 -29.27 45.73 -39.30
N ALA A 31 -29.15 46.13 -38.02
CA ALA A 31 -29.47 47.47 -37.48
C ALA A 31 -29.39 47.50 -35.93
N VAL A 32 -28.19 47.39 -35.36
CA VAL A 32 -27.83 48.04 -34.07
C VAL A 32 -26.31 48.31 -34.08
N GLU A 33 -25.89 49.27 -34.91
CA GLU A 33 -24.52 49.76 -34.96
C GLU A 33 -24.43 51.10 -34.20
N ALA A 34 -24.52 51.04 -32.87
CA ALA A 34 -24.06 52.12 -32.00
C ALA A 34 -23.87 51.57 -30.57
N THR A 35 -22.69 51.83 -30.01
CA THR A 35 -22.22 51.48 -28.64
C THR A 35 -21.60 50.09 -28.40
N LYS A 36 -20.71 49.62 -29.29
CA LYS A 36 -19.61 48.74 -28.83
C LYS A 36 -18.64 49.56 -27.98
N LYS A 37 -18.90 49.67 -26.66
CA LYS A 37 -17.90 50.16 -25.69
C LYS A 37 -16.60 49.39 -25.93
N LYS A 38 -15.52 50.06 -26.36
CA LYS A 38 -14.18 49.49 -26.51
C LYS A 38 -13.75 48.96 -25.14
N VAL A 39 -13.89 47.65 -24.92
CA VAL A 39 -13.37 46.98 -23.72
C VAL A 39 -11.86 47.27 -23.67
N PRO A 40 -11.31 47.74 -22.53
CA PRO A 40 -9.90 48.08 -22.46
C PRO A 40 -9.05 46.85 -22.82
N ALA A 41 -8.05 47.05 -23.67
CA ALA A 41 -7.16 45.99 -24.12
C ALA A 41 -6.49 45.35 -22.90
N VAL A 42 -6.77 44.05 -22.68
CA VAL A 42 -6.23 43.31 -21.54
C VAL A 42 -4.69 43.39 -21.57
N PRO A 43 -4.04 43.86 -20.49
CA PRO A 43 -2.59 43.95 -20.38
C PRO A 43 -1.89 42.64 -20.76
N GLU A 44 -0.79 42.72 -21.50
CA GLU A 44 -0.02 41.54 -21.94
C GLU A 44 0.46 40.67 -20.78
N THR A 45 0.80 41.28 -19.65
CA THR A 45 1.20 40.60 -18.42
C THR A 45 0.09 39.69 -17.90
N LEU A 46 -1.18 40.12 -17.96
CA LEU A 46 -2.34 39.31 -17.59
C LEU A 46 -2.55 38.16 -18.57
N LYS A 47 -2.39 38.38 -19.88
CA LYS A 47 -2.47 37.31 -20.90
C LYS A 47 -1.38 36.25 -20.67
N LYS A 48 -0.15 36.65 -20.34
CA LYS A 48 0.96 35.73 -19.99
C LYS A 48 0.64 34.93 -18.71
N LYS A 49 0.10 35.58 -17.66
CA LYS A 49 -0.34 34.91 -16.43
C LYS A 49 -1.47 33.88 -16.70
N GLN A 50 -2.47 34.23 -17.50
CA GLN A 50 -3.56 33.33 -17.89
C GLN A 50 -3.03 32.10 -18.64
N ARG A 51 -2.16 32.29 -19.64
CA ARG A 51 -1.50 31.18 -20.37
C ARG A 51 -0.73 30.26 -19.43
N ASN A 52 0.03 30.82 -18.49
CA ASN A 52 0.79 30.02 -17.51
C ASN A 52 -0.12 29.26 -16.55
N PHE A 53 -1.21 29.88 -16.08
CA PHE A 53 -2.18 29.21 -15.23
C PHE A 53 -2.86 28.03 -15.94
N VAL A 54 -3.24 28.21 -17.21
CA VAL A 54 -3.81 27.13 -18.04
C VAL A 54 -2.80 25.99 -18.20
N LYS A 55 -1.53 26.30 -18.52
CA LYS A 55 -0.45 25.28 -18.63
C LYS A 55 -0.22 24.52 -17.32
N LEU A 56 -0.19 25.21 -16.19
CA LEU A 56 -0.05 24.58 -14.87
C LEU A 56 -1.27 23.73 -14.52
N LYS A 57 -2.48 24.22 -14.83
CA LYS A 57 -3.74 23.49 -14.61
C LYS A 57 -3.79 22.22 -15.46
N THR A 58 -3.46 22.28 -16.75
CA THR A 58 -3.41 21.10 -17.63
C THR A 58 -2.35 20.10 -17.17
N LYS A 59 -1.15 20.55 -16.79
CA LYS A 59 -0.10 19.68 -16.24
C LYS A 59 -0.54 18.99 -14.95
N ARG A 60 -1.17 19.73 -14.03
CA ARG A 60 -1.74 19.18 -12.78
C ARG A 60 -2.84 18.16 -13.07
N LEU A 61 -3.74 18.43 -14.01
CA LEU A 61 -4.81 17.51 -14.41
C LEU A 61 -4.25 16.22 -15.03
N ARG A 62 -3.29 16.33 -15.96
CA ARG A 62 -2.60 15.17 -16.54
C ARG A 62 -1.89 14.33 -15.48
N LYS A 63 -1.17 14.98 -14.55
CA LYS A 63 -0.51 14.28 -13.41
C LYS A 63 -1.52 13.58 -12.50
N LYS A 64 -2.62 14.26 -12.16
CA LYS A 64 -3.69 13.69 -11.32
C LYS A 64 -4.35 12.49 -12.01
N PHE A 65 -4.58 12.57 -13.32
CA PHE A 65 -5.14 11.48 -14.10
C PHE A 65 -4.20 10.28 -14.16
N GLY A 66 -2.92 10.50 -14.51
CA GLY A 66 -1.90 9.44 -14.51
C GLY A 66 -1.77 8.75 -13.15
N GLN A 67 -1.71 9.54 -12.06
CA GLN A 67 -1.70 8.98 -10.70
C GLN A 67 -2.97 8.18 -10.37
N LYS A 68 -4.15 8.61 -10.84
CA LYS A 68 -5.41 7.89 -10.61
C LYS A 68 -5.41 6.53 -11.31
N VAL A 69 -4.93 6.47 -12.56
CA VAL A 69 -4.79 5.20 -13.30
C VAL A 69 -3.79 4.27 -12.61
N LEU A 70 -2.62 4.78 -12.23
CA LEU A 70 -1.61 4.01 -11.50
C LEU A 70 -2.13 3.48 -10.16
N ARG A 71 -2.86 4.30 -9.39
CA ARG A 71 -3.47 3.88 -8.11
C ARG A 71 -4.49 2.75 -8.32
N LYS A 72 -5.31 2.83 -9.37
CA LYS A 72 -6.27 1.75 -9.70
C LYS A 72 -5.53 0.45 -10.04
N ALA A 73 -4.50 0.52 -10.87
CA ALA A 73 -3.70 -0.65 -11.24
C ALA A 73 -3.02 -1.28 -10.01
N LYS A 74 -2.38 -0.47 -9.16
CA LYS A 74 -1.76 -0.91 -7.90
C LYS A 74 -2.78 -1.58 -6.97
N ARG A 75 -3.98 -0.99 -6.82
CA ARG A 75 -5.04 -1.56 -5.97
C ARG A 75 -5.48 -2.94 -6.46
N LYS A 76 -5.63 -3.12 -7.78
CA LYS A 76 -5.95 -4.42 -8.37
C LYS A 76 -4.84 -5.44 -8.10
N PHE A 77 -3.58 -5.04 -8.27
CA PHE A 77 -2.43 -5.91 -8.00
C PHE A 77 -2.35 -6.35 -6.52
N ILE A 78 -2.50 -5.42 -5.58
CA ILE A 78 -2.49 -5.72 -4.13
C ILE A 78 -3.64 -6.68 -3.78
N TYR A 79 -4.82 -6.50 -4.39
CA TYR A 79 -5.96 -7.39 -4.17
C TYR A 79 -5.68 -8.82 -4.65
N GLU A 80 -5.16 -8.99 -5.87
CA GLU A 80 -4.79 -10.32 -6.38
C GLU A 80 -3.70 -10.97 -5.53
N GLN A 81 -2.72 -10.20 -5.06
CA GLN A 81 -1.68 -10.70 -4.17
C GLN A 81 -2.22 -11.14 -2.80
N ALA A 82 -3.11 -10.35 -2.20
CA ALA A 82 -3.75 -10.73 -0.94
C ALA A 82 -4.55 -12.04 -1.07
N LYS A 83 -5.27 -12.20 -2.19
CA LYS A 83 -5.98 -13.44 -2.52
C LYS A 83 -5.02 -14.62 -2.68
N HIS A 84 -3.89 -14.43 -3.36
CA HIS A 84 -2.86 -15.44 -3.52
C HIS A 84 -2.31 -15.90 -2.17
N TYR A 85 -1.85 -14.97 -1.32
CA TYR A 85 -1.30 -15.31 -0.01
C TYR A 85 -2.33 -16.00 0.88
N HIS A 86 -3.60 -15.58 0.86
CA HIS A 86 -4.65 -16.26 1.61
C HIS A 86 -4.81 -17.73 1.19
N LYS A 87 -4.78 -18.00 -0.12
CA LYS A 87 -4.83 -19.37 -0.67
C LYS A 87 -3.61 -20.18 -0.22
N GLU A 88 -2.42 -19.60 -0.31
CA GLU A 88 -1.16 -20.22 0.07
C GLU A 88 -1.15 -20.63 1.55
N TYR A 89 -1.49 -19.72 2.47
CA TYR A 89 -1.54 -20.02 3.91
C TYR A 89 -2.53 -21.16 4.23
N ARG A 90 -3.69 -21.17 3.55
CA ARG A 90 -4.69 -22.24 3.73
C ARG A 90 -4.18 -23.58 3.20
N GLN A 91 -3.48 -23.58 2.08
CA GLN A 91 -2.87 -24.78 1.51
C GLN A 91 -1.77 -25.32 2.43
N ILE A 92 -0.84 -24.49 2.89
CA ILE A 92 0.23 -24.88 3.83
C ILE A 92 -0.35 -25.56 5.08
N TYR A 93 -1.37 -24.95 5.68
CA TYR A 93 -2.03 -25.51 6.88
C TYR A 93 -2.66 -26.88 6.60
N ARG A 94 -3.38 -27.02 5.48
CA ARG A 94 -4.00 -28.30 5.09
C ARG A 94 -2.98 -29.38 4.76
N THR A 95 -1.90 -29.02 4.07
CA THR A 95 -0.81 -29.94 3.74
C THR A 95 -0.14 -30.46 5.00
N LYS A 96 0.13 -29.58 5.98
CA LYS A 96 0.69 -29.98 7.29
C LYS A 96 -0.20 -31.02 7.99
N ILE A 97 -1.52 -30.80 8.02
CA ILE A 97 -2.46 -31.75 8.61
C ILE A 97 -2.49 -33.07 7.83
N ARG A 98 -2.49 -33.01 6.50
CA ARG A 98 -2.52 -34.20 5.64
C ARG A 98 -1.28 -35.06 5.87
N MET A 99 -0.09 -34.46 5.88
CA MET A 99 1.17 -35.16 6.13
C MET A 99 1.17 -35.80 7.53
N ALA A 100 0.72 -35.09 8.55
CA ALA A 100 0.61 -35.65 9.90
C ALA A 100 -0.36 -36.86 9.97
N ARG A 101 -1.45 -36.85 9.20
CA ARG A 101 -2.38 -38.00 9.11
C ARG A 101 -1.76 -39.19 8.37
N MET A 102 -1.04 -38.93 7.28
CA MET A 102 -0.35 -39.97 6.51
C MET A 102 0.75 -40.65 7.34
N ALA A 103 1.53 -39.88 8.10
CA ALA A 103 2.57 -40.41 9.00
C ALA A 103 1.97 -41.29 10.10
N ARG A 104 0.87 -40.85 10.74
CA ARG A 104 0.15 -41.66 11.74
C ARG A 104 -0.38 -42.98 11.17
N LYS A 105 -0.85 -42.97 9.91
CA LYS A 105 -1.38 -44.17 9.24
C LYS A 105 -0.27 -45.16 8.86
N SER A 106 0.92 -44.67 8.50
CA SER A 106 2.03 -45.47 8.00
C SER A 106 2.97 -46.00 9.10
N TRP A 107 2.68 -45.75 10.39
CA TRP A 107 3.54 -46.05 11.55
C TRP A 107 4.98 -45.49 11.43
N GLN A 108 5.26 -44.67 10.42
CA GLN A 108 6.49 -43.90 10.28
C GLN A 108 6.44 -42.74 11.29
N LEU A 109 6.86 -43.04 12.51
CA LEU A 109 6.81 -42.10 13.64
C LEU A 109 7.76 -40.89 13.49
N ILE A 110 8.69 -40.92 12.53
CA ILE A 110 9.90 -40.08 12.56
C ILE A 110 9.86 -38.90 11.55
N GLU A 111 9.06 -38.93 10.48
CA GLU A 111 9.19 -37.93 9.39
C GLU A 111 8.17 -36.77 9.39
N ALA A 112 7.26 -36.73 10.36
CA ALA A 112 6.35 -35.59 10.52
C ALA A 112 6.90 -34.50 11.45
N GLU A 113 8.22 -34.40 11.63
CA GLU A 113 8.79 -33.32 12.43
C GLU A 113 8.49 -31.98 11.73
N PRO A 114 7.74 -31.08 12.38
CA PRO A 114 7.39 -29.82 11.76
C PRO A 114 8.69 -29.01 11.58
N ALA A 115 9.00 -28.66 10.33
CA ALA A 115 10.14 -27.85 9.97
C ALA A 115 10.37 -26.70 10.98
N GLU A 116 11.62 -26.59 11.45
CA GLU A 116 11.98 -25.64 12.51
C GLU A 116 11.45 -24.23 12.18
N PRO A 117 10.81 -23.56 13.15
CA PRO A 117 10.26 -22.24 12.94
C PRO A 117 11.37 -21.22 12.63
N LYS A 118 11.17 -20.41 11.58
CA LYS A 118 12.19 -19.46 11.09
C LYS A 118 12.15 -18.09 11.77
N LEU A 119 11.08 -17.77 12.48
CA LEU A 119 10.78 -16.44 13.02
C LEU A 119 10.34 -16.54 14.48
N VAL A 120 10.91 -15.70 15.34
CA VAL A 120 10.56 -15.58 16.76
C VAL A 120 10.06 -14.18 17.04
N PHE A 121 9.08 -14.06 17.92
CA PHE A 121 8.72 -12.79 18.53
C PHE A 121 9.31 -12.71 19.93
N VAL A 122 9.95 -11.57 20.21
CA VAL A 122 10.65 -11.33 21.47
C VAL A 122 10.07 -10.09 22.12
N ILE A 123 9.65 -10.21 23.38
CA ILE A 123 9.12 -9.13 24.20
C ILE A 123 10.05 -8.93 25.39
N ARG A 124 10.34 -7.67 25.73
CA ARG A 124 11.08 -7.35 26.95
C ARG A 124 10.17 -7.39 28.17
N ILE A 125 10.53 -8.19 29.18
CA ILE A 125 9.75 -8.35 30.42
C ILE A 125 10.36 -7.60 31.61
N ARG A 126 11.70 -7.40 31.63
CA ARG A 126 12.39 -6.73 32.74
C ARG A 126 12.81 -5.30 32.40
N GLY A 127 12.86 -4.46 33.44
CA GLY A 127 13.30 -3.06 33.37
C GLY A 127 14.79 -2.89 33.07
N ILE A 128 15.28 -1.65 33.24
CA ILE A 128 16.67 -1.27 32.93
C ILE A 128 17.61 -1.53 34.11
N ASN A 129 17.06 -1.59 35.33
CA ASN A 129 17.82 -1.69 36.56
C ASN A 129 18.39 -3.11 36.73
N ARG A 130 19.62 -3.21 37.28
CA ARG A 130 20.32 -4.48 37.55
C ARG A 130 20.53 -5.35 36.30
N VAL A 131 20.72 -4.72 35.14
CA VAL A 131 21.06 -5.42 33.90
C VAL A 131 22.54 -5.25 33.60
N SER A 132 23.27 -6.35 33.37
CA SER A 132 24.69 -6.30 33.02
C SER A 132 24.92 -5.52 31.72
N PRO A 133 26.04 -4.80 31.56
CA PRO A 133 26.31 -3.98 30.38
C PRO A 133 26.28 -4.78 29.08
N LYS A 134 26.74 -6.04 29.11
CA LYS A 134 26.69 -6.98 27.98
C LYS A 134 25.25 -7.26 27.53
N VAL A 135 24.36 -7.59 28.48
CA VAL A 135 22.94 -7.85 28.19
C VAL A 135 22.23 -6.57 27.74
N ARG A 136 22.54 -5.44 28.37
CA ARG A 136 22.02 -4.12 27.98
C ARG A 136 22.34 -3.80 26.52
N LYS A 137 23.56 -4.08 26.07
CA LYS A 137 23.98 -3.86 24.68
C LYS A 137 23.22 -4.76 23.71
N VAL A 138 23.02 -6.03 24.04
CA VAL A 138 22.25 -6.96 23.20
C VAL A 138 20.78 -6.54 23.08
N LEU A 139 20.14 -6.13 24.18
CA LEU A 139 18.77 -5.59 24.13
C LEU A 139 18.68 -4.34 23.25
N GLN A 140 19.69 -3.46 23.27
CA GLN A 140 19.75 -2.31 22.37
C GLN A 140 19.88 -2.71 20.89
N LEU A 141 20.68 -3.74 20.57
CA LEU A 141 20.80 -4.28 19.20
C LEU A 141 19.47 -4.85 18.71
N LEU A 142 18.74 -5.55 19.58
CA LEU A 142 17.39 -6.04 19.30
C LEU A 142 16.33 -4.92 19.26
N ARG A 143 16.69 -3.67 19.58
CA ARG A 143 15.79 -2.50 19.69
C ARG A 143 14.76 -2.60 20.83
N LEU A 144 15.02 -3.44 21.83
CA LEU A 144 14.19 -3.64 23.02
C LEU A 144 14.58 -2.65 24.14
N ARG A 145 14.33 -1.35 23.92
CA ARG A 145 14.77 -0.27 24.82
C ARG A 145 13.90 -0.09 26.07
N GLN A 146 12.59 -0.25 25.94
CA GLN A 146 11.61 -0.12 27.02
C GLN A 146 10.97 -1.47 27.33
N ILE A 147 10.37 -1.59 28.52
CA ILE A 147 9.58 -2.75 28.93
C ILE A 147 8.38 -2.89 27.99
N PHE A 148 7.96 -4.12 27.71
CA PHE A 148 6.85 -4.46 26.80
C PHE A 148 7.05 -4.04 25.34
N ASN A 149 8.25 -3.62 24.95
CA ASN A 149 8.60 -3.53 23.54
C ASN A 149 8.74 -4.95 22.95
N GLY A 150 8.23 -5.12 21.74
CA GLY A 150 8.26 -6.37 21.00
C GLY A 150 8.97 -6.24 19.66
N THR A 151 9.74 -7.25 19.26
CA THR A 151 10.39 -7.29 17.94
C THR A 151 10.35 -8.68 17.33
N PHE A 152 10.25 -8.73 16.00
CA PHE A 152 10.41 -9.95 15.21
C PHE A 152 11.89 -10.19 14.94
N VAL A 153 12.38 -11.39 15.26
CA VAL A 153 13.77 -11.81 15.07
C VAL A 153 13.80 -13.05 14.19
N LYS A 154 14.55 -12.98 13.09
CA LYS A 154 14.84 -14.13 12.24
C LYS A 154 15.82 -15.06 12.94
N ILE A 155 15.49 -16.35 13.01
CA ILE A 155 16.35 -17.35 13.64
C ILE A 155 17.55 -17.63 12.73
N LYS A 156 18.73 -17.46 13.31
CA LYS A 156 20.05 -17.88 12.81
C LYS A 156 20.86 -18.34 14.01
N LYS A 157 21.95 -19.08 13.79
CA LYS A 157 22.87 -19.51 14.88
C LYS A 157 23.32 -18.34 15.77
N ALA A 158 23.69 -17.20 15.16
CA ALA A 158 24.06 -15.99 15.88
C ALA A 158 22.90 -15.39 16.70
N SER A 159 21.69 -15.30 16.11
CA SER A 159 20.50 -14.79 16.80
C SER A 159 20.15 -15.64 18.03
N ILE A 160 20.26 -16.98 17.92
CA ILE A 160 19.98 -17.89 19.04
C ILE A 160 20.95 -17.63 20.19
N ASN A 161 22.25 -17.48 19.91
CA ASN A 161 23.24 -17.20 20.96
C ASN A 161 22.98 -15.86 21.64
N MET A 162 22.59 -14.83 20.88
CA MET A 162 22.19 -13.54 21.46
C MET A 162 20.94 -13.69 22.35
N LEU A 163 19.94 -14.45 21.91
CA LEU A 163 18.70 -14.68 22.66
C LEU A 163 18.94 -15.47 23.95
N ARG A 164 19.81 -16.49 23.93
CA ARG A 164 20.23 -17.24 25.12
C ARG A 164 20.87 -16.32 26.17
N LEU A 165 21.71 -15.38 25.74
CA LEU A 165 22.37 -14.46 26.67
C LEU A 165 21.38 -13.50 27.37
N VAL A 166 20.30 -13.11 26.69
CA VAL A 166 19.31 -12.14 27.23
C VAL A 166 18.04 -12.79 27.75
N GLU A 167 17.96 -14.12 27.72
CA GLU A 167 16.82 -14.94 28.12
C GLU A 167 16.16 -14.51 29.45
N PRO A 168 16.87 -14.20 30.55
CA PRO A 168 16.22 -13.78 31.79
C PRO A 168 15.49 -12.42 31.73
N ASN A 169 15.74 -11.61 30.69
CA ASN A 169 15.15 -10.28 30.53
C ASN A 169 14.06 -10.22 29.45
N ILE A 170 13.88 -11.31 28.68
CA ILE A 170 12.95 -11.38 27.57
C ILE A 170 12.00 -12.58 27.71
N ALA A 171 10.78 -12.44 27.22
CA ALA A 171 9.94 -13.56 26.85
C ALA A 171 10.02 -13.73 25.33
N ARG A 172 10.27 -14.94 24.85
CA ARG A 172 10.31 -15.24 23.42
C ARG A 172 9.40 -16.41 23.08
N GLY A 173 8.78 -16.36 21.90
CA GLY A 173 7.90 -17.41 21.44
C GLY A 173 7.65 -17.34 19.93
N TYR A 174 7.08 -18.41 19.40
CA TYR A 174 6.65 -18.48 18.01
C TYR A 174 5.22 -17.93 17.90
N LEU A 175 4.98 -17.07 16.92
CA LEU A 175 3.65 -16.49 16.71
C LEU A 175 2.90 -17.19 15.58
N ASN A 176 1.59 -17.23 15.72
CA ASN A 176 0.68 -17.62 14.66
C ASN A 176 0.41 -16.44 13.70
N LEU A 177 0.00 -16.73 12.47
CA LEU A 177 -0.36 -15.75 11.44
C LEU A 177 -1.40 -14.73 11.95
N LYS A 178 -2.38 -15.19 12.74
CA LYS A 178 -3.38 -14.30 13.37
C LYS A 178 -2.72 -13.26 14.27
N SER A 179 -1.85 -13.69 15.18
CA SER A 179 -1.15 -12.80 16.12
C SER A 179 -0.22 -11.82 15.41
N VAL A 180 0.46 -12.26 14.34
CA VAL A 180 1.29 -11.38 13.50
C VAL A 180 0.43 -10.28 12.87
N ASN A 181 -0.70 -10.65 12.26
CA ASN A 181 -1.62 -9.68 11.65
C ASN A 181 -2.15 -8.69 12.69
N GLU A 182 -2.63 -9.16 13.84
CA GLU A 182 -3.16 -8.28 14.90
C GLU A 182 -2.10 -7.31 15.43
N LEU A 183 -0.85 -7.75 15.59
CA LEU A 183 0.25 -6.89 16.02
C LEU A 183 0.54 -5.78 15.01
N ILE A 184 0.61 -6.13 13.72
CA ILE A 184 0.89 -5.16 12.65
C ILE A 184 -0.27 -4.17 12.51
N TYR A 185 -1.52 -4.64 12.52
CA TYR A 185 -2.67 -3.77 12.35
C TYR A 185 -2.97 -2.90 13.58
N LYS A 186 -2.79 -3.42 14.80
CA LYS A 186 -3.13 -2.68 16.04
C LYS A 186 -1.97 -1.85 16.59
N ARG A 187 -0.73 -2.32 16.43
CA ARG A 187 0.47 -1.73 17.06
C ARG A 187 1.61 -1.47 16.07
N GLY A 188 1.34 -1.56 14.77
CA GLY A 188 2.34 -1.35 13.72
C GLY A 188 2.64 0.13 13.47
N TYR A 189 3.92 0.47 13.53
CA TYR A 189 4.41 1.78 13.14
C TYR A 189 5.58 1.63 12.15
N GLY A 190 5.60 2.50 11.15
CA GLY A 190 6.70 2.65 10.20
C GLY A 190 7.69 3.72 10.68
N LYS A 191 8.98 3.49 10.47
CA LYS A 191 10.03 4.51 10.70
C LYS A 191 10.36 5.19 9.38
N VAL A 192 9.83 6.39 9.14
CA VAL A 192 10.06 7.19 7.93
C VAL A 192 10.75 8.48 8.33
N ASN A 193 11.88 8.83 7.69
CA ASN A 193 12.66 10.04 8.00
C ASN A 193 12.97 10.18 9.51
N LYS A 194 13.35 9.08 10.16
CA LYS A 194 13.58 8.97 11.62
C LYS A 194 12.36 9.23 12.52
N LYS A 195 11.18 9.52 11.97
CA LYS A 195 9.93 9.69 12.71
C LYS A 195 9.12 8.39 12.72
N GLN A 196 8.33 8.19 13.78
CA GLN A 196 7.41 7.07 13.92
C GLN A 196 6.04 7.48 13.36
N ILE A 197 5.57 6.79 12.33
CA ILE A 197 4.29 7.07 11.65
C ILE A 197 3.42 5.81 11.74
N ALA A 198 2.15 5.97 12.10
CA ALA A 198 1.20 4.86 12.15
C ALA A 198 0.95 4.28 10.75
N LEU A 199 0.82 2.95 10.65
CA LEU A 199 0.54 2.26 9.39
C LEU A 199 -0.96 2.29 9.09
N THR A 200 -1.46 3.42 8.57
CA THR A 200 -2.88 3.59 8.20
C THR A 200 -3.16 3.31 6.72
N GLU A 201 -2.20 3.61 5.85
CA GLU A 201 -2.33 3.45 4.40
C GLU A 201 -1.15 2.67 3.84
N ASN A 202 -1.40 2.01 2.69
CA ASN A 202 -0.36 1.37 1.90
C ASN A 202 0.27 2.42 0.98
N PHE A 203 1.42 2.97 1.38
CA PHE A 203 2.18 3.98 0.65
C PHE A 203 2.69 3.50 -0.73
#